data_AF-A0A936QDP5-F1
#
_entry.id   AF-A0A936QDP5-F1
#
_cell.length_a   1.000
_cell.length_b   1.000
_cell.length_c   1.000
_cell.angle_alpha   90.00
_cell.angle_beta   90.00
_cell.angle_gamma   90.00
#
_symmetry.space_group_name_H-M   'P 1'
#
loop_
_entity.id
_entity.type
_entity.pdbx_description
1 polymer ?
#
loop_
_entity_poly.entity_id
_entity_poly.type
_entity_poly.pdbx_seq_one_letter_code
_entity_poly.pdbx_strand_id
1 'polypeptide(L)'
;METLELLQEFINRRVGTPSEPITLESNLEAVGVDSLMLLDLMFDLEDKYNVRMPDDLPRPETVGDLIAIFDKLKPAATSND
;
A
#
# COMPACT_ATOMS: atom_id res chain seq x y z
N MET A 1 -1.03 15.64 -0.06
CA MET A 1 -0.53 14.42 0.61
C MET A 1 -0.46 13.36 -0.45
N GLU A 2 0.76 13.01 -0.85
CA GLU A 2 1.00 11.98 -1.86
C GLU A 2 0.64 10.60 -1.28
N THR A 3 0.11 9.70 -2.11
CA THR A 3 -0.24 8.32 -1.69
C THR A 3 0.95 7.60 -1.05
N LEU A 4 2.17 7.93 -1.48
CA LEU A 4 3.42 7.44 -0.90
C LEU A 4 3.55 7.77 0.59
N GLU A 5 3.31 9.01 1.00
CA GLU A 5 3.46 9.44 2.40
C GLU A 5 2.51 8.68 3.33
N LEU A 6 1.25 8.50 2.90
CA LEU A 6 0.25 7.73 3.63
C LEU A 6 0.67 6.27 3.80
N LEU A 7 1.19 5.66 2.73
CA LEU A 7 1.66 4.29 2.77
C LEU A 7 2.91 4.14 3.63
N GLN A 8 3.85 5.08 3.54
CA GLN A 8 5.04 5.12 4.37
C GLN A 8 4.67 5.18 5.85
N GLU A 9 3.75 6.06 6.23
CA GLU A 9 3.23 6.14 7.59
C GLU A 9 2.56 4.83 8.01
N PHE A 10 1.72 4.24 7.14
CA PHE A 10 1.01 3.00 7.45
C PHE A 10 1.97 1.82 7.65
N ILE A 11 2.92 1.65 6.74
CA ILE A 11 3.96 0.63 6.81
C ILE A 11 4.82 0.88 8.06
N ASN A 12 5.25 2.12 8.33
CA ASN A 12 5.98 2.43 9.57
C ASN A 12 5.18 2.12 10.82
N ARG A 13 3.86 2.33 10.83
CA ARG A 13 3.02 1.98 12.00
C ARG A 13 2.89 0.48 12.20
N ARG A 14 2.79 -0.30 11.11
CA ARG A 14 2.62 -1.76 11.15
C ARG A 14 3.95 -2.49 11.41
N VAL A 15 5.00 -2.10 10.69
CA VAL A 15 6.35 -2.67 10.80
C VAL A 15 7.12 -2.08 11.98
N GLY A 16 6.81 -0.84 12.37
CA GLY A 16 7.48 -0.11 13.46
C GLY A 16 8.80 0.53 13.04
N THR A 17 9.70 -0.25 12.45
CA THR A 17 11.01 0.25 11.97
C THR A 17 11.38 -0.51 10.70
N PRO A 18 11.22 0.12 9.51
CA PRO A 18 11.58 -0.54 8.27
C PRO A 18 13.10 -0.69 8.19
N SER A 19 13.55 -1.85 7.69
CA SER A 19 14.98 -2.14 7.50
C SER A 19 15.63 -1.29 6.42
N GLU A 20 14.83 -0.82 5.46
CA GLU A 20 15.25 -0.01 4.33
C GLU A 20 14.35 1.22 4.16
N PRO A 21 14.83 2.29 3.50
CA PRO A 21 13.99 3.43 3.18
C PRO A 21 12.81 2.98 2.30
N ILE A 22 11.61 3.42 2.66
CA ILE A 22 10.38 3.10 1.92
C ILE A 22 10.34 4.02 0.69
N THR A 23 10.73 3.51 -0.47
CA THR A 23 10.68 4.21 -1.77
C THR A 23 9.85 3.42 -2.77
N LEU A 24 9.45 4.03 -3.88
CA LEU A 24 8.66 3.36 -4.93
C LEU A 24 9.33 2.09 -5.47
N GLU A 25 10.67 2.10 -5.52
CA GLU A 25 11.49 0.98 -6.00
C GLU A 25 11.78 -0.04 -4.90
N SER A 26 11.52 0.29 -3.63
CA SER A 26 11.76 -0.60 -2.50
C SER A 26 10.80 -1.78 -2.53
N ASN A 27 11.35 -2.97 -2.28
CA ASN A 27 10.57 -4.18 -2.15
C ASN A 27 9.83 -4.20 -0.81
N LEU A 28 8.58 -4.66 -0.80
CA LEU A 28 7.74 -4.74 0.39
C LEU A 28 8.36 -5.68 1.44
N GLU A 29 8.90 -6.83 1.02
CA GLU A 29 9.58 -7.75 1.93
C GLU A 29 10.84 -7.12 2.54
N ALA A 30 11.59 -6.33 1.76
CA ALA A 30 12.80 -5.67 2.22
C ALA A 30 12.53 -4.58 3.28
N VAL A 31 11.40 -3.87 3.18
CA VAL A 31 10.97 -2.92 4.21
C VAL A 31 10.34 -3.58 5.43
N GLY A 32 10.16 -4.91 5.42
CA GLY A 32 9.60 -5.69 6.54
C GLY A 32 8.10 -5.98 6.42
N VAL A 33 7.53 -5.87 5.23
CA VAL A 33 6.14 -6.27 4.95
C VAL A 33 6.14 -7.71 4.42
N ASP A 34 5.83 -8.66 5.29
CA ASP A 34 5.66 -10.06 4.93
C ASP A 34 4.37 -10.30 4.11
N SER A 35 4.30 -11.42 3.40
CA SER A 35 3.12 -11.84 2.63
C SER A 35 1.80 -11.86 3.44
N LEU A 36 1.84 -12.19 4.73
CA LEU A 36 0.67 -12.13 5.62
C LEU A 36 0.28 -10.69 5.98
N MET A 37 1.27 -9.83 6.23
CA MET A 37 1.04 -8.42 6.54
C MET A 37 0.51 -7.68 5.32
N LEU A 38 1.03 -7.99 4.13
CA LEU A 38 0.51 -7.48 2.87
C LEU A 38 -0.95 -7.87 2.68
N LEU A 39 -1.31 -9.12 2.94
CA LEU A 39 -2.69 -9.58 2.82
C LEU A 39 -3.62 -8.86 3.80
N ASP A 40 -3.21 -8.70 5.07
CA ASP A 40 -3.96 -7.94 6.07
C ASP A 40 -4.13 -6.48 5.65
N LEU A 41 -3.09 -5.88 5.08
CA LEU A 41 -3.10 -4.51 4.56
C LEU A 41 -4.06 -4.38 3.38
N MET A 42 -4.07 -5.33 2.43
CA MET A 42 -5.02 -5.34 1.32
C MET A 42 -6.47 -5.39 1.82
N PHE A 43 -6.78 -6.26 2.79
CA PHE A 43 -8.11 -6.34 3.38
C PHE A 43 -8.50 -5.07 4.16
N ASP A 44 -7.58 -4.48 4.93
CA ASP A 44 -7.80 -3.22 5.64
C ASP A 44 -8.12 -2.08 4.66
N LEU A 45 -7.44 -2.05 3.52
CA LEU A 45 -7.70 -1.09 2.46
C LEU A 45 -9.08 -1.29 1.81
N GLU A 46 -9.44 -2.53 1.48
CA GLU A 46 -10.76 -2.85 0.94
C GLU A 46 -11.88 -2.39 1.88
N ASP A 47 -11.76 -2.68 3.18
CA ASP A 47 -12.72 -2.26 4.21
C ASP A 47 -12.76 -0.72 4.35
N LYS A 48 -11.58 -0.10 4.51
CA LYS A 48 -11.45 1.34 4.74
C LYS A 48 -11.98 2.19 3.59
N TYR A 49 -11.74 1.77 2.35
CA TYR A 49 -12.21 2.47 1.16
C TYR A 49 -13.57 1.96 0.67
N ASN A 50 -14.11 0.92 1.32
CA ASN A 50 -15.32 0.22 0.89
C ASN A 50 -15.23 -0.17 -0.60
N VAL A 51 -14.07 -0.69 -1.00
CA VAL A 51 -13.77 -1.16 -2.35
C VAL A 51 -13.52 -2.66 -2.33
N ARG A 52 -13.56 -3.29 -3.51
CA ARG A 52 -13.18 -4.69 -3.68
C ARG A 52 -11.96 -4.74 -4.59
N MET A 53 -10.85 -5.25 -4.07
CA MET A 53 -9.70 -5.60 -4.89
C MET A 53 -10.07 -6.84 -5.71
N PRO A 54 -9.83 -6.85 -7.03
CA PRO A 54 -10.05 -8.04 -7.83
C PRO A 54 -9.06 -9.14 -7.41
N ASP A 55 -9.53 -10.39 -7.32
CA ASP A 55 -8.69 -11.54 -6.95
C ASP A 55 -7.55 -11.81 -7.97
N ASP A 56 -7.68 -11.30 -9.19
CA ASP A 56 -6.68 -11.39 -10.27
C ASP A 56 -5.58 -10.33 -10.14
N LEU A 57 -5.67 -9.44 -9.14
CA LEU A 57 -4.71 -8.37 -9.00
C LEU A 57 -3.33 -8.95 -8.65
N PRO A 58 -2.26 -8.61 -9.40
CA PRO A 58 -0.93 -9.10 -9.12
C PRO A 58 -0.51 -8.68 -7.71
N ARG A 59 0.14 -9.60 -6.98
CA ARG A 59 0.65 -9.27 -5.66
C ARG A 59 1.71 -8.19 -5.80
N PRO A 60 1.55 -7.01 -5.16
CA PRO A 60 2.55 -5.97 -5.26
C PRO A 60 3.84 -6.49 -4.63
N GLU A 61 4.94 -6.39 -5.37
CA GLU A 61 6.27 -6.74 -4.90
C GLU A 61 6.97 -5.50 -4.32
N THR A 62 6.65 -4.32 -4.84
CA THR A 62 7.25 -3.05 -4.43
C THR A 62 6.20 -2.09 -3.88
N VAL A 63 6.67 -1.09 -3.14
CA VAL A 63 5.83 0.00 -2.62
C VAL A 63 5.15 0.74 -3.77
N GLY A 64 5.84 0.93 -4.90
CA GLY A 64 5.29 1.58 -6.08
C GLY A 64 4.10 0.82 -6.69
N ASP A 65 4.15 -0.51 -6.70
CA ASP A 65 3.04 -1.33 -7.18
C ASP A 65 1.82 -1.20 -6.25
N LEU A 66 2.05 -1.27 -4.94
CA LEU A 66 1.00 -1.06 -3.93
C LEU A 66 0.35 0.33 -4.04
N ILE A 67 1.14 1.37 -4.33
CA ILE A 67 0.64 2.73 -4.59
C ILE A 67 -0.19 2.77 -5.86
N ALA A 68 0.26 2.15 -6.95
CA ALA A 68 -0.49 2.12 -8.21
C ALA A 68 -1.85 1.43 -8.04
N ILE A 69 -1.90 0.38 -7.23
CA ILE A 69 -3.15 -0.30 -6.87
C ILE A 69 -4.05 0.63 -6.05
N PHE A 70 -3.50 1.22 -4.99
CA PHE A 70 -4.23 2.12 -4.11
C PHE A 70 -4.78 3.35 -4.86
N ASP A 71 -3.98 3.93 -5.76
CA ASP A 71 -4.36 5.09 -6.57
C ASP A 71 -5.52 4.76 -7.53
N LYS A 72 -5.52 3.54 -8.11
CA LYS A 72 -6.64 3.04 -8.91
C LYS A 72 -7.91 2.80 -8.09
N LEU A 73 -7.76 2.42 -6.82
CA LEU A 73 -8.88 2.08 -5.93
C LEU A 73 -9.45 3.30 -5.23
N LYS A 74 -8.65 4.34 -5.02
CA LYS A 74 -9.12 5.60 -4.47
C LYS A 74 -10.27 6.06 -5.36
N PRO A 75 -11.52 6.11 -4.86
CA PRO A 75 -12.61 6.64 -5.65
C PRO A 75 -12.21 8.05 -6.07
N ALA A 76 -12.54 8.45 -7.30
CA ALA A 76 -12.17 9.74 -7.89
C ALA A 76 -12.74 10.98 -7.16
N ALA A 77 -12.94 10.92 -5.85
CA ALA A 77 -13.15 12.03 -4.96
C ALA A 77 -11.79 12.54 -4.46
N THR A 78 -11.05 13.20 -5.36
CA THR A 78 -10.47 14.55 -5.19
C THR A 78 -9.68 14.86 -6.46
N SER A 79 -10.38 15.11 -7.57
CA SER A 79 -9.97 16.18 -8.46
C SER A 79 -10.20 17.49 -7.71
N ASN A 80 -9.22 17.94 -6.94
CA ASN A 80 -9.04 19.36 -6.60
C ASN A 80 -7.69 19.56 -5.89
N ASP A 81 -6.62 19.62 -6.67
CA ASP A 81 -5.55 20.60 -6.45
C ASP A 81 -5.32 21.33 -7.77
#